data_AF-A0A354UMK8-F1
#
_entry.id   AF-A0A354UMK8-F1
#
_cell.length_a   1.000
_cell.length_b   1.000
_cell.length_c   1.000
_cell.angle_alpha   90.00
_cell.angle_beta   90.00
_cell.angle_gamma   90.00
#
_symmetry.space_group_name_H-M   'P 1'
#
loop_
_entity.id
_entity.type
_entity.pdbx_description
1 polymer ?
#
loop_
_entity_poly.entity_id
_entity_poly.type
_entity_poly.pdbx_seq_one_letter_code
_entity_poly.pdbx_strand_id
1 'polypeptide(L)'
;MKKVTITKKRIAIILSVAATVALFGAILVLCLTKYYSPKYLTESCELEIKDENSSSKISFDKSYGENAKIYLGSDIKNTKTIDFLIENSVNAYALIKNNNLLKKDFTVVISDNLVSNHFFDKALGLCVSLPTKITYEEITSRFLASQNTESDLPFGVYAGISALLTNLQLPKNFPLSVINKNSFYADLQFPLYETDNLADSERKIAFGFAKRIIDDLSLDNKTYADILAMNKNDINMFLSEKYGVCLPDYSFEPYSKEYEYKVKQGCFTYYINKEYTDLVLPSDVFSTKYSVLADWLKDNAKTTAESDEVFGISDMYDINVRLDDGLKSTSITGYANENYIDIYSVGSFSHEYIHHALFYLGKSGYAREVIPEMHANTSKYATTMWYYLFTGQAKKFPYNKEIKEKETYLKTLNLYKKYTAETPTAENFDFWLFADCFSAIYTQKGTAFIHRVQTDSLAYYIAKIYGENYVWQLNLDTQIVIDGKPYSDIVDEWYNYVKSLNN
;
A
#
# COMPACT_ATOMS: atom_id res chain seq x y z
N MET A 1 -56.33 25.77 20.51
CA MET A 1 -55.86 24.36 20.63
C MET A 1 -57.03 23.45 20.96
N LYS A 2 -57.53 22.64 20.01
CA LYS A 2 -58.56 21.61 20.29
C LYS A 2 -57.87 20.35 20.81
N LYS A 3 -58.08 20.00 22.08
CA LYS A 3 -57.64 18.72 22.66
C LYS A 3 -58.49 17.60 22.06
N VAL A 4 -57.86 16.69 21.32
CA VAL A 4 -58.52 15.48 20.81
C VAL A 4 -58.58 14.46 21.95
N THR A 5 -59.77 14.23 22.50
CA THR A 5 -60.00 13.18 23.50
C THR A 5 -60.10 11.83 22.78
N ILE A 6 -59.03 11.03 22.84
CA ILE A 6 -59.00 9.69 22.27
C ILE A 6 -59.63 8.72 23.27
N THR A 7 -60.78 8.13 22.94
CA THR A 7 -61.44 7.10 23.76
C THR A 7 -60.70 5.76 23.70
N LYS A 8 -60.72 4.96 24.78
CA LYS A 8 -60.07 3.63 24.87
C LYS A 8 -60.34 2.72 23.65
N LYS A 9 -61.54 2.81 23.06
CA LYS A 9 -61.94 2.06 21.86
C LYS A 9 -61.14 2.46 20.60
N ARG A 10 -60.76 3.73 20.45
CA ARG A 10 -59.91 4.21 19.35
C ARG A 10 -58.46 3.79 19.52
N ILE A 11 -57.94 3.73 20.75
CA ILE A 11 -56.59 3.21 21.03
C ILE A 11 -56.51 1.72 20.67
N ALA A 12 -57.53 0.93 21.04
CA ALA A 12 -57.59 -0.49 20.69
C ALA A 12 -57.61 -0.73 19.17
N ILE A 13 -58.36 0.08 18.41
CA ILE A 13 -58.41 0.00 16.94
C ILE A 13 -57.05 0.39 16.32
N ILE A 14 -56.41 1.46 16.81
CA ILE A 14 -55.09 1.87 16.30
C ILE A 14 -54.03 0.78 16.57
N LEU A 15 -54.04 0.18 17.77
CA LEU A 15 -53.11 -0.91 18.12
C LEU A 15 -53.36 -2.17 17.28
N SER A 16 -54.61 -2.53 17.02
CA SER A 16 -54.93 -3.69 16.18
C SER A 16 -54.59 -3.44 14.71
N VAL A 17 -54.82 -2.25 14.16
CA VAL A 17 -54.37 -1.89 12.81
C VAL A 17 -52.84 -1.91 12.70
N ALA A 18 -52.12 -1.37 13.69
CA ALA A 18 -50.66 -1.41 13.72
C ALA A 18 -50.11 -2.84 13.79
N ALA A 19 -50.73 -3.72 14.60
CA ALA A 19 -50.36 -5.13 14.68
C ALA A 19 -50.61 -5.85 13.34
N THR A 20 -51.73 -5.59 12.67
CA THR A 20 -52.05 -6.20 11.38
C THR A 20 -51.08 -5.72 10.28
N VAL A 21 -50.73 -4.44 10.26
CA VAL A 21 -49.73 -3.89 9.31
C VAL A 21 -48.34 -4.48 9.57
N ALA A 22 -47.93 -4.64 10.83
CA ALA A 22 -46.67 -5.30 11.17
C ALA A 22 -46.67 -6.78 10.75
N LEU A 23 -47.79 -7.49 10.94
CA LEU A 23 -47.94 -8.88 10.53
C LEU A 23 -47.88 -9.04 9.01
N PHE A 24 -48.58 -8.17 8.26
CA PHE A 24 -48.52 -8.15 6.81
C PHE A 24 -47.14 -7.77 6.29
N GLY A 25 -46.43 -6.85 6.95
CA GLY A 25 -45.03 -6.53 6.67
C GLY A 25 -44.11 -7.74 6.85
N ALA A 26 -44.27 -8.49 7.95
CA ALA A 26 -43.50 -9.71 8.21
C ALA A 26 -43.82 -10.83 7.19
N ILE A 27 -45.09 -11.01 6.83
CA ILE A 27 -45.50 -11.97 5.80
C ILE A 27 -44.95 -11.56 4.42
N LEU A 28 -44.97 -10.27 4.07
CA LEU A 28 -44.39 -9.78 2.81
C LEU A 28 -42.88 -10.05 2.76
N VAL A 29 -42.15 -9.81 3.86
CA VAL A 29 -40.71 -10.10 3.95
C VAL A 29 -40.45 -11.60 3.78
N LEU A 30 -41.24 -12.46 4.43
CA LEU A 30 -41.12 -13.92 4.31
C LEU A 30 -41.51 -14.44 2.91
N CYS A 31 -42.49 -13.81 2.25
CA CYS A 31 -42.92 -14.17 0.89
C CYS A 31 -41.99 -13.62 -0.20
N LEU A 32 -41.29 -12.51 0.05
CA LEU A 32 -40.32 -11.91 -0.88
C LEU A 32 -38.90 -12.50 -0.74
N THR A 33 -38.58 -13.13 0.39
CA THR A 33 -37.36 -13.94 0.51
C THR A 33 -37.54 -15.26 -0.23
N LYS A 34 -37.22 -15.31 -1.52
CA LYS A 34 -36.86 -16.58 -2.17
C LYS A 34 -35.65 -17.14 -1.43
N TYR A 35 -35.87 -18.09 -0.53
CA TYR A 35 -34.80 -18.85 0.09
C TYR A 35 -34.00 -19.55 -1.01
N TYR A 36 -32.73 -19.20 -1.11
CA TYR A 36 -31.82 -19.86 -2.02
C TYR A 36 -31.62 -21.30 -1.53
N SER A 37 -31.97 -22.28 -2.34
CA SER A 37 -31.72 -23.69 -2.04
C SER A 37 -30.25 -24.01 -2.36
N PRO A 38 -29.46 -24.52 -1.38
CA PRO A 38 -28.09 -24.95 -1.64
C PRO A 38 -28.06 -26.03 -2.72
N LYS A 39 -27.13 -25.89 -3.67
CA LYS A 39 -26.81 -26.89 -4.69
C LYS A 39 -25.84 -27.93 -4.15
N TYR A 40 -24.89 -27.52 -3.31
CA TYR A 40 -23.87 -28.40 -2.74
C TYR A 40 -24.16 -28.66 -1.27
N LEU A 41 -24.02 -29.92 -0.87
CA LEU A 41 -24.15 -30.35 0.52
C LEU A 41 -22.77 -30.29 1.18
N THR A 42 -22.64 -29.49 2.24
CA THR A 42 -21.42 -29.41 3.05
C THR A 42 -21.57 -30.26 4.30
N GLU A 43 -20.49 -30.92 4.71
CA GLU A 43 -20.40 -31.66 5.97
C GLU A 43 -19.83 -30.76 7.07
N SER A 44 -20.24 -31.01 8.32
CA SER A 44 -19.62 -30.34 9.48
C SER A 44 -18.19 -30.85 9.67
N CYS A 45 -17.26 -29.96 10.00
CA CYS A 45 -15.92 -30.34 10.42
C CYS A 45 -15.46 -29.52 11.63
N GLU A 46 -14.37 -29.93 12.26
CA GLU A 46 -13.64 -29.12 13.24
C GLU A 46 -12.17 -29.11 12.82
N LEU A 47 -11.75 -28.03 12.19
CA LEU A 47 -10.37 -27.83 11.73
C LEU A 47 -9.90 -26.44 12.15
N GLU A 48 -8.69 -26.36 12.71
CA GLU A 48 -8.00 -25.10 12.96
C GLU A 48 -6.71 -25.06 12.16
N ILE A 49 -6.48 -23.97 11.43
CA ILE A 49 -5.22 -23.69 10.76
C ILE A 49 -4.57 -22.49 11.44
N LYS A 50 -3.28 -22.61 11.75
CA LYS A 50 -2.48 -21.48 12.23
C LYS A 50 -1.99 -20.69 11.02
N ASP A 51 -2.22 -19.38 11.02
CA ASP A 51 -1.57 -18.49 10.06
C ASP A 51 -0.06 -18.49 10.35
N GLU A 52 0.77 -18.83 9.35
CA GLU A 52 2.22 -18.89 9.53
C GLU A 52 2.82 -17.51 9.80
N ASN A 53 2.17 -16.45 9.31
CA ASN A 53 2.66 -15.08 9.34
C ASN A 53 1.99 -14.23 10.41
N SER A 54 1.16 -14.82 11.27
CA SER A 54 0.59 -14.14 12.43
C SER A 54 0.39 -15.08 13.63
N SER A 55 -0.01 -14.54 14.78
CA SER A 55 -0.42 -15.35 15.93
C SER A 55 -1.84 -15.91 15.80
N SER A 56 -2.53 -15.62 14.69
CA SER A 56 -3.94 -15.95 14.52
C SER A 56 -4.17 -17.42 14.19
N LYS A 57 -5.27 -17.95 14.70
CA LYS A 57 -5.82 -19.25 14.30
C LYS A 57 -7.13 -19.02 13.57
N ILE A 58 -7.32 -19.71 12.46
CA ILE A 58 -8.56 -19.68 11.68
C ILE A 58 -9.29 -21.01 11.85
N SER A 59 -10.54 -20.93 12.28
CA SER A 59 -11.42 -22.08 12.46
C SER A 59 -12.27 -22.34 11.20
N PHE A 60 -12.40 -23.61 10.85
CA PHE A 60 -13.19 -24.12 9.73
C PHE A 60 -14.22 -25.11 10.25
N ASP A 61 -15.49 -24.87 9.91
CA ASP A 61 -16.63 -25.63 10.42
C ASP A 61 -17.41 -26.41 9.35
N LYS A 62 -17.07 -26.21 8.07
CA LYS A 62 -17.70 -26.89 6.94
C LYS A 62 -16.66 -27.45 5.97
N SER A 63 -16.97 -28.59 5.36
CA SER A 63 -16.14 -29.21 4.34
C SER A 63 -16.96 -29.77 3.17
N TYR A 64 -16.30 -29.92 2.01
CA TYR A 64 -16.82 -30.59 0.81
C TYR A 64 -15.70 -31.46 0.22
N GLY A 65 -16.03 -32.66 -0.27
CA GLY A 65 -15.01 -33.67 -0.59
C GLY A 65 -15.21 -34.53 -1.83
N GLU A 66 -16.30 -34.40 -2.61
CA GLU A 66 -16.57 -35.35 -3.71
C GLU A 66 -15.59 -35.22 -4.88
N ASN A 67 -15.27 -33.99 -5.31
CA ASN A 67 -14.48 -33.72 -6.52
C ASN A 67 -13.22 -32.88 -6.25
N ALA A 68 -13.18 -32.23 -5.09
CA ALA A 68 -12.03 -31.49 -4.56
C ALA A 68 -12.18 -31.48 -3.03
N LYS A 69 -11.06 -31.45 -2.29
CA LYS A 69 -11.09 -31.26 -0.84
C LYS A 69 -11.16 -29.77 -0.54
N ILE A 70 -12.27 -29.33 0.03
CA ILE A 70 -12.54 -27.93 0.32
C ILE A 70 -12.93 -27.79 1.79
N TYR A 71 -12.28 -26.86 2.51
CA TYR A 71 -12.68 -26.43 3.85
C TYR A 71 -13.12 -24.97 3.82
N LEU A 72 -14.22 -24.68 4.49
CA LEU A 72 -14.84 -23.36 4.57
C LEU A 72 -14.73 -22.83 5.99
N GLY A 73 -14.20 -21.62 6.12
CA GLY A 73 -14.02 -20.92 7.38
C GLY A 73 -15.36 -20.62 8.05
N SER A 74 -15.37 -20.57 9.38
CA SER A 74 -16.56 -20.23 10.17
C SER A 74 -17.07 -18.81 9.90
N ASP A 75 -16.26 -17.95 9.30
CA ASP A 75 -16.63 -16.63 8.81
C ASP A 75 -17.53 -16.67 7.57
N ILE A 76 -17.58 -17.81 6.84
CA ILE A 76 -18.36 -17.95 5.60
C ILE A 76 -19.76 -18.49 5.92
N LYS A 77 -20.75 -17.58 5.87
CA LYS A 77 -22.15 -17.89 6.24
C LYS A 77 -23.13 -17.91 5.08
N ASN A 78 -22.82 -17.23 3.97
CA ASN A 78 -23.77 -17.06 2.87
C ASN A 78 -23.80 -18.33 1.98
N THR A 79 -24.93 -19.04 1.95
CA THR A 79 -25.11 -20.27 1.17
C THR A 79 -24.86 -20.09 -0.33
N LYS A 80 -25.28 -18.96 -0.93
CA LYS A 80 -25.07 -18.69 -2.35
C LYS A 80 -23.58 -18.49 -2.66
N THR A 81 -22.87 -17.81 -1.75
CA THR A 81 -21.41 -17.65 -1.84
C THR A 81 -20.70 -18.99 -1.69
N ILE A 82 -21.12 -19.83 -0.74
CA ILE A 82 -20.55 -21.18 -0.55
C ILE A 82 -20.70 -22.02 -1.82
N ASP A 83 -21.91 -22.08 -2.40
CA ASP A 83 -22.14 -22.81 -3.65
C ASP A 83 -21.27 -22.28 -4.79
N PHE A 84 -21.17 -20.96 -4.95
CA PHE A 84 -20.32 -20.35 -5.95
C PHE A 84 -18.85 -20.76 -5.77
N LEU A 85 -18.34 -20.72 -4.54
CA LEU A 85 -16.94 -21.05 -4.25
C LEU A 85 -16.65 -22.54 -4.49
N ILE A 86 -17.56 -23.43 -4.09
CA ILE A 86 -17.43 -24.87 -4.33
C ILE A 86 -17.46 -25.15 -5.84
N GLU A 87 -18.47 -24.65 -6.55
CA GLU A 87 -18.66 -24.85 -7.99
C GLU A 87 -17.42 -24.40 -8.77
N ASN A 88 -16.93 -23.18 -8.50
CA ASN A 88 -15.77 -22.64 -9.20
C ASN A 88 -14.46 -23.32 -8.81
N SER A 89 -14.28 -23.75 -7.56
CA SER A 89 -13.09 -24.49 -7.15
C SER A 89 -13.03 -25.87 -7.80
N VAL A 90 -14.15 -26.60 -7.84
CA VAL A 90 -14.25 -27.90 -8.51
C VAL A 90 -13.98 -27.75 -10.01
N ASN A 91 -14.61 -26.76 -10.65
CA ASN A 91 -14.43 -26.51 -12.08
C ASN A 91 -12.99 -26.11 -12.41
N ALA A 92 -12.36 -25.24 -11.61
CA ALA A 92 -10.97 -24.81 -11.80
C ALA A 92 -10.01 -25.99 -11.63
N TYR A 93 -10.23 -26.84 -10.62
CA TYR A 93 -9.44 -28.06 -10.39
C TYR A 93 -9.52 -29.01 -11.59
N ALA A 94 -10.73 -29.29 -12.08
CA ALA A 94 -10.94 -30.13 -13.24
C ALA A 94 -10.30 -29.52 -14.50
N LEU A 95 -10.40 -28.19 -14.67
CA LEU A 95 -9.84 -27.46 -15.80
C LEU A 95 -8.31 -27.59 -15.85
N ILE A 96 -7.60 -27.34 -14.74
CA ILE A 96 -6.14 -27.49 -14.70
C ILE A 96 -5.71 -28.95 -14.90
N LYS A 97 -6.48 -29.91 -14.36
CA LYS A 97 -6.21 -31.34 -14.49
C LYS A 97 -6.36 -31.81 -15.94
N ASN A 98 -7.44 -31.42 -16.61
CA ASN A 98 -7.73 -31.80 -17.99
C ASN A 98 -6.74 -31.18 -18.99
N ASN A 99 -6.07 -30.09 -18.62
CA ASN A 99 -5.01 -29.46 -19.42
C ASN A 99 -3.59 -29.95 -19.04
N ASN A 100 -3.45 -30.99 -18.21
CA ASN A 100 -2.17 -31.52 -17.73
C ASN A 100 -1.29 -30.48 -16.99
N LEU A 101 -1.93 -29.53 -16.29
CA LEU A 101 -1.24 -28.48 -15.51
C LEU A 101 -1.21 -28.77 -14.01
N LEU A 102 -1.92 -29.81 -13.56
CA LEU A 102 -1.92 -30.28 -12.18
C LEU A 102 -0.68 -31.17 -11.94
N LYS A 103 0.23 -30.73 -11.07
CA LYS A 103 1.44 -31.50 -10.69
C LYS A 103 1.26 -32.25 -9.37
N LYS A 104 0.53 -31.66 -8.41
CA LYS A 104 0.32 -32.20 -7.08
C LYS A 104 -1.10 -31.86 -6.61
N ASP A 105 -1.80 -32.85 -6.08
CA ASP A 105 -3.10 -32.62 -5.44
C ASP A 105 -2.97 -31.65 -4.26
N PHE A 106 -3.99 -30.82 -4.06
CA PHE A 106 -4.03 -29.80 -3.02
C PHE A 106 -5.40 -29.69 -2.38
N THR A 107 -5.42 -29.12 -1.18
CA THR A 107 -6.63 -28.80 -0.43
C THR A 107 -6.96 -27.33 -0.63
N VAL A 108 -8.23 -27.01 -0.86
CA VAL A 108 -8.71 -25.62 -0.95
C VAL A 108 -9.21 -25.21 0.43
N VAL A 109 -8.73 -24.07 0.94
CA VAL A 109 -9.23 -23.48 2.19
C VAL A 109 -9.77 -22.09 1.91
N ILE A 110 -10.99 -21.81 2.36
CA ILE A 110 -11.70 -20.58 2.01
C ILE A 110 -12.06 -19.81 3.28
N SER A 111 -11.50 -18.62 3.45
CA SER A 111 -11.77 -17.73 4.58
C SER A 111 -11.28 -16.31 4.25
N ASP A 112 -11.99 -15.29 4.74
CA ASP A 112 -11.56 -13.88 4.67
C ASP A 112 -10.59 -13.52 5.82
N ASN A 113 -10.38 -14.44 6.76
CA ASN A 113 -9.45 -14.29 7.88
C ASN A 113 -8.08 -14.93 7.62
N LEU A 114 -7.87 -15.57 6.47
CA LEU A 114 -6.59 -16.14 6.04
C LEU A 114 -6.15 -15.46 4.75
N VAL A 115 -4.99 -14.79 4.79
CA VAL A 115 -4.40 -14.13 3.63
C VAL A 115 -3.19 -14.94 3.20
N SER A 116 -3.35 -15.73 2.14
CA SER A 116 -2.26 -16.44 1.49
C SER A 116 -2.66 -16.80 0.06
N ASN A 117 -1.69 -17.03 -0.82
CA ASN A 117 -1.96 -17.70 -2.10
C ASN A 117 -2.02 -19.21 -1.88
N HIS A 118 -0.95 -19.75 -1.30
CA HIS A 118 -0.81 -21.16 -0.98
C HIS A 118 0.19 -21.33 0.18
N PHE A 119 0.10 -22.45 0.87
CA PHE A 119 0.98 -22.81 1.98
C PHE A 119 1.00 -24.32 2.18
N PHE A 120 1.89 -24.82 3.04
CA PHE A 120 1.96 -26.24 3.37
C PHE A 120 1.49 -26.49 4.79
N ASP A 121 0.37 -27.19 4.94
CA ASP A 121 -0.10 -27.66 6.25
C ASP A 121 0.36 -29.10 6.50
N LYS A 122 0.75 -29.41 7.74
CA LYS A 122 1.25 -30.74 8.12
C LYS A 122 0.21 -31.85 7.92
N ALA A 123 -1.07 -31.57 8.11
CA ALA A 123 -2.16 -32.54 8.00
C ALA A 123 -2.81 -32.52 6.61
N LEU A 124 -2.94 -31.35 6.00
CA LEU A 124 -3.67 -31.15 4.74
C LEU A 124 -2.77 -31.17 3.49
N GLY A 125 -1.45 -31.07 3.66
CA GLY A 125 -0.49 -31.00 2.57
C GLY A 125 -0.44 -29.63 1.92
N LEU A 126 -0.35 -29.58 0.58
CA LEU A 126 -0.41 -28.31 -0.16
C LEU A 126 -1.83 -27.73 -0.03
N CYS A 127 -1.93 -26.51 0.49
CA CYS A 127 -3.17 -25.77 0.64
C CYS A 127 -3.19 -24.56 -0.28
N VAL A 128 -4.33 -24.27 -0.90
CA VAL A 128 -4.58 -23.02 -1.63
C VAL A 128 -5.63 -22.24 -0.87
N SER A 129 -5.30 -21.00 -0.51
CA SER A 129 -6.21 -20.11 0.22
C SER A 129 -6.96 -19.20 -0.75
N LEU A 130 -8.28 -19.10 -0.57
CA LEU A 130 -9.16 -18.23 -1.35
C LEU A 130 -10.00 -17.33 -0.43
N PRO A 131 -10.10 -16.02 -0.71
CA PRO A 131 -11.08 -15.15 -0.07
C PRO A 131 -12.50 -15.41 -0.63
N THR A 132 -13.53 -14.91 0.04
CA THR A 132 -14.92 -15.05 -0.42
C THR A 132 -15.21 -14.28 -1.69
N LYS A 133 -14.62 -13.08 -1.81
CA LYS A 133 -14.74 -12.21 -2.98
C LYS A 133 -13.64 -12.54 -3.95
N ILE A 134 -13.89 -13.53 -4.79
CA ILE A 134 -12.93 -13.98 -5.80
C ILE A 134 -13.66 -14.33 -7.10
N THR A 135 -12.99 -14.12 -8.23
CA THR A 135 -13.52 -14.51 -9.54
C THR A 135 -13.01 -15.88 -9.97
N TYR A 136 -13.70 -16.52 -10.91
CA TYR A 136 -13.33 -17.86 -11.39
C TYR A 136 -11.91 -17.88 -12.00
N GLU A 137 -11.56 -16.82 -12.72
CA GLU A 137 -10.24 -16.63 -13.32
C GLU A 137 -9.17 -16.47 -12.25
N GLU A 138 -9.45 -15.73 -11.18
CA GLU A 138 -8.51 -15.58 -10.07
C GLU A 138 -8.31 -16.90 -9.30
N ILE A 139 -9.37 -17.68 -9.06
CA ILE A 139 -9.27 -19.03 -8.48
C ILE A 139 -8.33 -19.88 -9.32
N THR A 140 -8.57 -19.94 -10.63
CA THR A 140 -7.76 -20.73 -11.57
C THR A 140 -6.30 -20.23 -11.59
N SER A 141 -6.08 -18.92 -11.51
CA SER A 141 -4.73 -18.32 -11.44
C SER A 141 -3.98 -18.74 -10.18
N ARG A 142 -4.63 -18.68 -9.00
CA ARG A 142 -4.04 -19.12 -7.72
C ARG A 142 -3.74 -20.61 -7.71
N PHE A 143 -4.59 -21.41 -8.36
CA PHE A 143 -4.36 -22.85 -8.49
C PHE A 143 -3.14 -23.13 -9.37
N LEU A 144 -3.01 -22.45 -10.52
CA LEU A 144 -1.83 -22.58 -11.37
C LEU A 144 -0.55 -22.12 -10.65
N ALA A 145 -0.60 -21.01 -9.91
CA ALA A 145 0.52 -20.53 -9.12
C ALA A 145 0.96 -21.55 -8.05
N SER A 146 0.01 -22.21 -7.37
CA SER A 146 0.33 -23.23 -6.34
C SER A 146 0.99 -24.49 -6.90
N GLN A 147 0.86 -24.76 -8.20
CA GLN A 147 1.56 -25.86 -8.87
C GLN A 147 3.00 -25.50 -9.28
N ASN A 148 3.42 -24.26 -9.04
CA ASN A 148 4.70 -23.71 -9.48
C ASN A 148 5.38 -22.93 -8.32
N THR A 149 5.35 -23.49 -7.10
CA THR A 149 5.85 -22.83 -5.88
C THR A 149 7.32 -22.42 -5.93
N GLU A 150 8.14 -23.15 -6.69
CA GLU A 150 9.58 -22.88 -6.85
C GLU A 150 9.89 -21.92 -8.01
N SER A 151 8.88 -21.44 -8.73
CA SER A 151 9.06 -20.55 -9.89
C SER A 151 9.16 -19.09 -9.48
N ASP A 152 10.03 -18.34 -10.15
CA ASP A 152 10.14 -16.88 -10.05
C ASP A 152 9.22 -16.13 -11.05
N LEU A 153 8.36 -16.85 -11.77
CA LEU A 153 7.46 -16.26 -12.75
C LEU A 153 6.49 -15.27 -12.08
N PRO A 154 6.26 -14.09 -12.68
CA PRO A 154 5.31 -13.13 -12.15
C PRO A 154 3.89 -13.70 -12.22
N PHE A 155 3.05 -13.34 -11.24
CA PHE A 155 1.70 -13.90 -11.10
C PHE A 155 0.85 -13.74 -12.36
N GLY A 156 1.08 -12.67 -13.13
CA GLY A 156 0.40 -12.40 -14.39
C GLY A 156 0.55 -13.49 -15.46
N VAL A 157 1.59 -14.33 -15.42
CA VAL A 157 1.70 -15.49 -16.32
C VAL A 157 0.60 -16.50 -16.02
N TYR A 158 0.37 -16.82 -14.74
CA TYR A 158 -0.73 -17.70 -14.32
C TYR A 158 -2.10 -17.07 -14.61
N ALA A 159 -2.22 -15.75 -14.43
CA ALA A 159 -3.44 -15.02 -14.78
C ALA A 159 -3.74 -15.05 -16.28
N GLY A 160 -2.72 -14.99 -17.13
CA GLY A 160 -2.87 -15.09 -18.57
C GLY A 160 -3.32 -16.47 -19.04
N ILE A 161 -2.71 -17.53 -18.50
CA ILE A 161 -3.10 -18.92 -18.81
C ILE A 161 -4.53 -19.15 -18.32
N SER A 162 -4.85 -18.71 -17.09
CA SER A 162 -6.19 -18.76 -16.54
C SER A 162 -7.22 -18.10 -17.46
N ALA A 163 -6.98 -16.86 -17.89
CA ALA A 163 -7.89 -16.13 -18.77
C ALA A 163 -8.14 -16.82 -20.12
N LEU A 164 -7.18 -17.59 -20.63
CA LEU A 164 -7.37 -18.43 -21.82
C LEU A 164 -8.24 -19.65 -21.52
N LEU A 165 -7.89 -20.39 -20.47
CA LEU A 165 -8.59 -21.62 -20.10
C LEU A 165 -10.06 -21.37 -19.72
N THR A 166 -10.35 -20.24 -19.08
CA THR A 166 -11.72 -19.86 -18.69
C THR A 166 -12.50 -19.17 -19.81
N ASN A 167 -11.89 -18.97 -20.99
CA ASN A 167 -12.46 -18.21 -22.10
C ASN A 167 -12.95 -16.81 -21.69
N LEU A 168 -12.20 -16.12 -20.83
CA LEU A 168 -12.54 -14.79 -20.37
C LEU A 168 -12.73 -13.85 -21.58
N GLN A 169 -13.93 -13.29 -21.70
CA GLN A 169 -14.26 -12.33 -22.75
C GLN A 169 -13.62 -10.98 -22.43
N LEU A 170 -12.56 -10.68 -23.18
CA LEU A 170 -11.86 -9.42 -23.09
C LEU A 170 -12.45 -8.39 -24.07
N PRO A 171 -12.24 -7.09 -23.84
CA PRO A 171 -12.59 -6.05 -24.80
C PRO A 171 -11.98 -6.37 -26.18
N LYS A 172 -12.81 -6.44 -27.23
CA LYS A 172 -12.42 -6.87 -28.60
C LYS A 172 -11.22 -6.10 -29.19
N ASN A 173 -10.97 -4.89 -28.71
CA ASN A 173 -9.85 -4.04 -29.12
C ASN A 173 -9.05 -3.64 -27.89
N PHE A 174 -8.26 -4.57 -27.34
CA PHE A 174 -7.28 -4.24 -26.30
C PHE A 174 -6.24 -3.27 -26.88
N PRO A 175 -6.25 -1.97 -26.51
CA PRO A 175 -5.35 -1.02 -27.14
C PRO A 175 -4.01 -1.13 -26.44
N LEU A 176 -2.96 -1.59 -27.13
CA LEU A 176 -1.58 -1.52 -26.61
C LEU A 176 -1.19 -0.09 -26.18
N SER A 177 -1.82 0.92 -26.78
CA SER A 177 -1.68 2.31 -26.36
C SER A 177 -2.11 2.58 -24.92
N VAL A 178 -2.99 1.77 -24.32
CA VAL A 178 -3.38 1.86 -22.91
C VAL A 178 -2.25 1.36 -22.01
N ILE A 179 -1.56 0.28 -22.40
CA ILE A 179 -0.38 -0.21 -21.69
C ILE A 179 0.74 0.83 -21.71
N ASN A 180 1.00 1.44 -22.87
CA ASN A 180 2.04 2.47 -22.97
C ASN A 180 1.71 3.74 -22.16
N LYS A 181 0.43 4.05 -21.95
CA LYS A 181 0.00 5.18 -21.11
C LYS A 181 -0.04 4.85 -19.62
N ASN A 182 -0.28 3.58 -19.27
CA ASN A 182 -0.39 3.08 -17.91
C ASN A 182 0.45 1.81 -17.79
N SER A 183 1.76 1.97 -17.67
CA SER A 183 2.71 0.86 -17.74
C SER A 183 2.52 -0.14 -16.60
N PHE A 184 1.89 0.26 -15.49
CA PHE A 184 1.67 -0.61 -14.33
C PHE A 184 0.82 -1.86 -14.65
N TYR A 185 -0.01 -1.83 -15.71
CA TYR A 185 -0.72 -3.03 -16.17
C TYR A 185 0.21 -4.10 -16.75
N ALA A 186 1.43 -3.72 -17.14
CA ALA A 186 2.45 -4.64 -17.63
C ALA A 186 3.34 -5.22 -16.52
N ASP A 187 3.13 -4.82 -15.26
CA ASP A 187 3.98 -5.26 -14.16
C ASP A 187 3.78 -6.74 -13.79
N LEU A 188 2.66 -7.34 -14.21
CA LEU A 188 2.28 -8.74 -13.98
C LEU A 188 2.25 -9.16 -12.49
N GLN A 189 2.06 -8.20 -11.58
CA GLN A 189 2.03 -8.44 -10.13
C GLN A 189 0.69 -8.96 -9.64
N PHE A 190 0.73 -9.78 -8.59
CA PHE A 190 -0.46 -10.41 -8.00
C PHE A 190 -1.64 -9.45 -7.73
N PRO A 191 -1.45 -8.27 -7.10
CA PRO A 191 -2.58 -7.39 -6.74
C PRO A 191 -3.35 -6.84 -7.95
N LEU A 192 -2.75 -6.80 -9.15
CA LEU A 192 -3.47 -6.39 -10.39
C LEU A 192 -4.67 -7.28 -10.70
N TYR A 193 -4.59 -8.54 -10.27
CA TYR A 193 -5.58 -9.58 -10.59
C TYR A 193 -6.49 -9.87 -9.42
N GLU A 194 -6.23 -9.29 -8.25
CA GLU A 194 -7.05 -9.45 -7.07
C GLU A 194 -8.37 -8.66 -7.20
N THR A 195 -9.46 -9.23 -6.70
CA THR A 195 -10.75 -8.55 -6.63
C THR A 195 -10.69 -7.38 -5.64
N ASP A 196 -11.37 -6.27 -5.93
CA ASP A 196 -11.43 -5.04 -5.12
C ASP A 196 -10.10 -4.24 -4.97
N ASN A 197 -8.96 -4.65 -5.55
CA ASN A 197 -7.73 -3.83 -5.53
C ASN A 197 -7.70 -2.75 -6.65
N LEU A 198 -8.19 -3.11 -7.84
CA LEU A 198 -8.41 -2.21 -8.98
C LEU A 198 -9.90 -2.09 -9.31
N ALA A 199 -10.31 -1.06 -10.06
CA ALA A 199 -11.66 -1.03 -10.61
C ALA A 199 -11.86 -2.18 -11.60
N ASP A 200 -13.08 -2.72 -11.70
CA ASP A 200 -13.38 -3.89 -12.56
C ASP A 200 -12.93 -3.72 -14.03
N SER A 201 -13.06 -2.51 -14.58
CA SER A 201 -12.62 -2.21 -15.94
C SER A 201 -11.09 -2.29 -16.09
N GLU A 202 -10.36 -1.82 -15.07
CA GLU A 202 -8.89 -1.84 -15.03
C GLU A 202 -8.37 -3.26 -14.80
N ARG A 203 -9.02 -4.02 -13.92
CA ARG A 203 -8.71 -5.43 -13.70
C ARG A 203 -8.91 -6.26 -14.98
N LYS A 204 -9.96 -5.98 -15.75
CA LYS A 204 -10.16 -6.59 -17.09
C LYS A 204 -9.06 -6.22 -18.08
N ILE A 205 -8.49 -5.01 -17.99
CA ILE A 205 -7.32 -4.62 -18.78
C ILE A 205 -6.10 -5.44 -18.36
N ALA A 206 -5.84 -5.59 -17.06
CA ALA A 206 -4.72 -6.40 -16.55
C ALA A 206 -4.80 -7.88 -16.99
N PHE A 207 -5.96 -8.52 -16.80
CA PHE A 207 -6.21 -9.88 -17.33
C PHE A 207 -6.10 -9.93 -18.86
N GLY A 208 -6.52 -8.85 -19.53
CA GLY A 208 -6.44 -8.74 -20.98
C GLY A 208 -5.03 -8.73 -21.51
N PHE A 209 -4.15 -7.98 -20.88
CA PHE A 209 -2.74 -7.94 -21.21
C PHE A 209 -2.05 -9.28 -20.91
N ALA A 210 -2.31 -9.85 -19.74
CA ALA A 210 -1.80 -11.16 -19.34
C ALA A 210 -2.19 -12.24 -20.35
N LYS A 211 -3.46 -12.31 -20.74
CA LYS A 211 -3.94 -13.24 -21.78
C LYS A 211 -3.22 -13.04 -23.10
N ARG A 212 -3.06 -11.78 -23.52
CA ARG A 212 -2.38 -11.44 -24.78
C ARG A 212 -0.92 -11.90 -24.81
N ILE A 213 -0.21 -11.80 -23.68
CA ILE A 213 1.15 -12.33 -23.55
C ILE A 213 1.18 -13.83 -23.83
N ILE A 214 0.26 -14.60 -23.24
CA ILE A 214 0.21 -16.05 -23.42
C ILE A 214 -0.22 -16.44 -24.84
N ASP A 215 -1.16 -15.70 -25.44
CA ASP A 215 -1.54 -15.87 -26.85
C ASP A 215 -0.34 -15.66 -27.78
N ASP A 216 0.42 -14.58 -27.60
CA ASP A 216 1.59 -14.27 -28.44
C ASP A 216 2.74 -15.28 -28.22
N LEU A 217 2.98 -15.75 -26.99
CA LEU A 217 3.93 -16.84 -26.73
C LEU A 217 3.48 -18.16 -27.40
N SER A 218 2.18 -18.41 -27.45
CA SER A 218 1.62 -19.59 -28.14
C SER A 218 1.78 -19.49 -29.66
N LEU A 219 1.64 -18.29 -30.24
CA LEU A 219 1.94 -18.03 -31.65
C LEU A 219 3.42 -18.25 -31.98
N ASP A 220 4.30 -18.04 -31.00
CA ASP A 220 5.73 -18.39 -31.08
C ASP A 220 5.99 -19.89 -30.78
N ASN A 221 4.97 -20.73 -30.89
CA ASN A 221 4.97 -22.19 -30.70
C ASN A 221 5.35 -22.66 -29.28
N LYS A 222 5.18 -21.84 -28.24
CA LYS A 222 5.35 -22.29 -26.85
C LYS A 222 4.08 -22.94 -26.33
N THR A 223 4.20 -24.13 -25.77
CA THR A 223 3.12 -24.78 -25.01
C THR A 223 3.01 -24.16 -23.61
N TYR A 224 1.92 -24.43 -22.88
CA TYR A 224 1.83 -24.03 -21.47
C TYR A 224 2.96 -24.60 -20.61
N ALA A 225 3.44 -25.81 -20.90
CA ALA A 225 4.58 -26.38 -20.19
C ALA A 225 5.87 -25.60 -20.47
N ASP A 226 6.09 -25.17 -21.71
CA ASP A 226 7.25 -24.33 -22.08
C ASP A 226 7.18 -22.96 -21.39
N ILE A 227 5.99 -22.35 -21.36
CA ILE A 227 5.78 -21.05 -20.70
C ILE A 227 6.00 -21.16 -19.19
N LEU A 228 5.49 -22.21 -18.55
CA LEU A 228 5.67 -22.44 -17.11
C LEU A 228 7.10 -22.85 -16.72
N ALA A 229 7.94 -23.20 -17.70
CA ALA A 229 9.36 -23.48 -17.51
C ALA A 229 10.27 -22.25 -17.72
N MET A 230 9.71 -21.13 -18.19
CA MET A 230 10.43 -19.85 -18.29
C MET A 230 10.73 -19.30 -16.89
N ASN A 231 11.76 -18.47 -16.78
CA ASN A 231 12.06 -17.68 -15.58
C ASN A 231 11.62 -16.21 -15.74
N LYS A 232 11.80 -15.40 -14.68
CA LYS A 232 11.48 -13.96 -14.71
C LYS A 232 12.19 -13.22 -15.84
N ASN A 233 13.46 -13.54 -16.11
CA ASN A 233 14.26 -12.88 -17.14
C ASN A 233 13.76 -13.19 -18.55
N ASP A 234 13.35 -14.43 -18.82
CA ASP A 234 12.80 -14.84 -20.12
C ASP A 234 11.51 -14.06 -20.42
N ILE A 235 10.63 -13.91 -19.43
CA ILE A 235 9.40 -13.11 -19.55
C ILE A 235 9.74 -11.64 -19.73
N ASN A 236 10.67 -11.10 -18.96
CA ASN A 236 11.08 -9.70 -19.06
C ASN A 236 11.67 -9.37 -20.44
N MET A 237 12.50 -10.26 -20.99
CA MET A 237 13.07 -10.11 -22.33
C MET A 237 11.97 -10.12 -23.40
N PHE A 238 11.03 -11.06 -23.32
CA PHE A 238 9.88 -11.10 -24.24
C PHE A 238 9.05 -9.81 -24.17
N LEU A 239 8.77 -9.31 -22.97
CA LEU A 239 8.02 -8.06 -22.77
C LEU A 239 8.75 -6.86 -23.39
N SER A 240 10.07 -6.78 -23.19
CA SER A 240 10.89 -5.70 -23.71
C SER A 240 10.91 -5.70 -25.24
N GLU A 241 11.15 -6.86 -25.85
CA GLU A 241 11.25 -7.01 -27.31
C GLU A 241 9.90 -6.81 -28.01
N LYS A 242 8.82 -7.37 -27.45
CA LYS A 242 7.51 -7.38 -28.10
C LYS A 242 6.68 -6.13 -27.85
N TYR A 243 6.79 -5.57 -26.64
CA TYR A 243 5.90 -4.51 -26.16
C TYR A 243 6.64 -3.25 -25.69
N GLY A 244 7.97 -3.28 -25.57
CA GLY A 244 8.75 -2.13 -25.10
C GLY A 244 8.53 -1.79 -23.62
N VAL A 245 8.14 -2.79 -22.82
CA VAL A 245 7.92 -2.66 -21.37
C VAL A 245 8.75 -3.68 -20.61
N CYS A 246 9.08 -3.38 -19.35
CA CYS A 246 9.85 -4.26 -18.49
C CYS A 246 9.07 -4.57 -17.21
N LEU A 247 9.32 -5.74 -16.62
CA LEU A 247 8.85 -6.07 -15.29
C LEU A 247 9.50 -5.14 -14.25
N PRO A 248 8.78 -4.82 -13.17
CA PRO A 248 9.37 -4.08 -12.07
C PRO A 248 10.46 -4.89 -11.35
N ASP A 249 11.30 -4.16 -10.62
CA ASP A 249 12.31 -4.69 -9.72
C ASP A 249 11.71 -5.17 -8.39
N TYR A 250 10.46 -4.84 -8.11
CA TYR A 250 9.70 -5.34 -6.95
C TYR A 250 8.85 -6.57 -7.26
N SER A 251 8.52 -7.34 -6.20
CA SER A 251 7.58 -8.46 -6.28
C SER A 251 6.59 -8.46 -5.12
N PHE A 252 5.30 -8.51 -5.43
CA PHE A 252 4.22 -8.63 -4.44
C PHE A 252 3.85 -10.08 -4.14
N GLU A 253 3.71 -10.41 -2.86
CA GLU A 253 3.12 -11.65 -2.37
C GLU A 253 2.05 -11.35 -1.31
N PRO A 254 0.95 -12.13 -1.23
CA PRO A 254 0.06 -12.06 -0.08
C PRO A 254 0.80 -12.57 1.16
N TYR A 255 0.53 -11.97 2.32
CA TYR A 255 1.33 -12.24 3.52
C TYR A 255 0.51 -12.61 4.76
N SER A 256 -0.23 -11.67 5.35
CA SER A 256 -1.00 -11.94 6.57
C SER A 256 -2.25 -11.04 6.66
N LYS A 257 -3.12 -11.30 7.65
CA LYS A 257 -4.31 -10.45 7.84
C LYS A 257 -3.97 -9.02 8.27
N GLU A 258 -2.90 -8.86 9.05
CA GLU A 258 -2.44 -7.55 9.53
C GLU A 258 -1.73 -6.76 8.41
N TYR A 259 -0.91 -7.45 7.62
CA TYR A 259 -0.20 -6.90 6.48
C TYR A 259 -0.53 -7.74 5.25
N GLU A 260 -1.54 -7.31 4.48
CA GLU A 260 -2.06 -8.11 3.38
C GLU A 260 -1.01 -8.41 2.31
N TYR A 261 -0.12 -7.44 2.05
CA TYR A 261 0.96 -7.62 1.09
C TYR A 261 2.33 -7.57 1.75
N LYS A 262 3.21 -8.45 1.27
CA LYS A 262 4.65 -8.33 1.44
C LYS A 262 5.28 -8.05 0.08
N VAL A 263 6.20 -7.10 0.05
CA VAL A 263 6.88 -6.66 -1.17
C VAL A 263 8.38 -6.72 -0.97
N LYS A 264 9.10 -7.37 -1.86
CA LYS A 264 10.57 -7.30 -1.89
C LYS A 264 11.02 -6.36 -2.98
N GLN A 265 11.97 -5.47 -2.68
CA GLN A 265 12.60 -4.56 -3.64
C GLN A 265 14.00 -4.16 -3.12
N GLY A 266 15.05 -4.58 -3.82
CA GLY A 266 16.43 -4.36 -3.34
C GLY A 266 16.64 -4.94 -1.94
N CYS A 267 17.21 -4.14 -1.03
CA CYS A 267 17.38 -4.48 0.38
C CYS A 267 16.10 -4.35 1.22
N PHE A 268 14.97 -3.91 0.65
CA PHE A 268 13.75 -3.67 1.41
C PHE A 268 12.77 -4.85 1.33
N THR A 269 12.19 -5.18 2.48
CA THR A 269 10.96 -5.98 2.60
C THR A 269 9.86 -5.11 3.18
N TYR A 270 8.91 -4.68 2.35
CA TYR A 270 7.75 -3.90 2.76
C TYR A 270 6.63 -4.81 3.24
N TYR A 271 5.98 -4.44 4.34
CA TYR A 271 4.78 -5.04 4.89
C TYR A 271 3.66 -3.99 4.82
N ILE A 272 2.65 -4.26 3.99
CA ILE A 272 1.61 -3.28 3.63
C ILE A 272 0.28 -3.73 4.20
N ASN A 273 -0.26 -2.96 5.14
CA ASN A 273 -1.66 -3.09 5.56
C ASN A 273 -2.57 -2.54 4.46
N LYS A 274 -3.51 -3.33 3.94
CA LYS A 274 -4.44 -2.89 2.88
C LYS A 274 -5.45 -1.86 3.35
N GLU A 275 -5.74 -1.82 4.64
CA GLU A 275 -6.60 -0.80 5.28
C GLU A 275 -5.79 0.44 5.72
N TYR A 276 -4.48 0.48 5.43
CA TYR A 276 -3.63 1.60 5.77
C TYR A 276 -4.26 2.92 5.31
N THR A 277 -4.26 3.87 6.24
CA THR A 277 -4.51 5.27 5.92
C THR A 277 -3.35 6.10 6.36
N ASP A 278 -2.85 6.91 5.44
CA ASP A 278 -1.75 7.83 5.73
C ASP A 278 -2.14 8.85 6.81
N LEU A 279 -1.21 9.09 7.74
CA LEU A 279 -1.38 10.03 8.84
C LEU A 279 -1.50 11.49 8.35
N VAL A 280 -0.83 11.83 7.25
CA VAL A 280 -0.71 13.19 6.71
C VAL A 280 -1.43 13.33 5.38
N LEU A 281 -1.20 12.42 4.44
CA LEU A 281 -1.75 12.48 3.09
C LEU A 281 -3.22 12.07 3.06
N PRO A 282 -4.08 12.78 2.31
CA PRO A 282 -5.46 12.37 2.16
C PRO A 282 -5.59 11.17 1.21
N SER A 283 -6.70 10.44 1.31
CA SER A 283 -6.93 9.16 0.61
C SER A 283 -7.01 9.27 -0.92
N ASP A 284 -7.26 10.47 -1.45
CA ASP A 284 -7.23 10.78 -2.88
C ASP A 284 -5.81 11.02 -3.40
N VAL A 285 -4.84 11.28 -2.51
CA VAL A 285 -3.41 11.41 -2.84
C VAL A 285 -2.67 10.10 -2.64
N PHE A 286 -2.94 9.39 -1.54
CA PHE A 286 -2.35 8.08 -1.29
C PHE A 286 -3.40 7.04 -0.86
N SER A 287 -3.31 5.84 -1.43
CA SER A 287 -4.13 4.69 -1.07
C SER A 287 -3.36 3.40 -1.33
N THR A 288 -3.86 2.29 -0.82
CA THR A 288 -3.28 0.95 -0.98
C THR A 288 -3.68 0.26 -2.30
N LYS A 289 -4.29 1.01 -3.24
CA LYS A 289 -4.53 0.52 -4.60
C LYS A 289 -3.20 0.30 -5.31
N TYR A 290 -3.11 -0.75 -6.13
CA TYR A 290 -1.87 -1.14 -6.79
C TYR A 290 -1.19 0.00 -7.55
N SER A 291 -1.93 0.78 -8.34
CA SER A 291 -1.34 1.88 -9.14
C SER A 291 -0.61 2.90 -8.27
N VAL A 292 -1.14 3.19 -7.08
CA VAL A 292 -0.56 4.16 -6.14
C VAL A 292 0.62 3.54 -5.39
N LEU A 293 0.52 2.27 -4.97
CA LEU A 293 1.63 1.55 -4.36
C LEU A 293 2.82 1.40 -5.32
N ALA A 294 2.56 1.08 -6.59
CA ALA A 294 3.57 0.98 -7.64
C ALA A 294 4.30 2.30 -7.86
N ASP A 295 3.57 3.42 -7.89
CA ASP A 295 4.17 4.76 -8.01
C ASP A 295 5.02 5.11 -6.79
N TRP A 296 4.57 4.75 -5.58
CA TRP A 296 5.33 4.97 -4.35
C TRP A 296 6.60 4.11 -4.28
N LEU A 297 6.55 2.82 -4.64
CA LEU A 297 7.74 1.96 -4.69
C LEU A 297 8.78 2.45 -5.70
N LYS A 298 8.33 3.03 -6.82
CA LYS A 298 9.24 3.66 -7.81
C LYS A 298 9.88 4.94 -7.27
N ASP A 299 9.11 5.78 -6.57
CA ASP A 299 9.62 6.98 -5.91
C ASP A 299 10.66 6.64 -4.82
N ASN A 300 10.39 5.59 -4.03
CA ASN A 300 11.29 5.06 -3.03
C ASN A 300 12.59 4.55 -3.67
N ALA A 301 12.51 3.68 -4.67
CA ALA A 301 13.70 3.13 -5.34
C ALA A 301 14.57 4.22 -5.97
N LYS A 302 13.95 5.22 -6.60
CA LYS A 302 14.67 6.39 -7.13
C LYS A 302 15.40 7.13 -6.01
N THR A 303 14.71 7.44 -4.92
CA THR A 303 15.29 8.20 -3.80
C THR A 303 16.38 7.42 -3.08
N THR A 304 16.22 6.10 -2.93
CA THR A 304 17.25 5.20 -2.42
C THR A 304 18.49 5.23 -3.30
N ALA A 305 18.35 5.06 -4.62
CA ALA A 305 19.48 5.07 -5.53
C ALA A 305 20.27 6.39 -5.52
N GLU A 306 19.57 7.53 -5.48
CA GLU A 306 20.19 8.85 -5.37
C GLU A 306 20.90 9.02 -4.02
N SER A 307 20.31 8.53 -2.93
CA SER A 307 20.92 8.56 -1.60
C SER A 307 22.16 7.67 -1.53
N ASP A 308 22.08 6.46 -2.08
CA ASP A 308 23.20 5.51 -2.15
C ASP A 308 24.38 6.11 -2.93
N GLU A 309 24.12 6.80 -4.02
CA GLU A 309 25.15 7.52 -4.78
C GLU A 309 25.81 8.63 -3.95
N VAL A 310 25.01 9.47 -3.28
CA VAL A 310 25.50 10.56 -2.44
C VAL A 310 26.36 10.04 -1.27
N PHE A 311 25.94 8.92 -0.67
CA PHE A 311 26.60 8.37 0.52
C PHE A 311 27.66 7.31 0.22
N GLY A 312 27.80 6.90 -1.04
CA GLY A 312 28.73 5.86 -1.48
C GLY A 312 28.38 4.47 -0.95
N ILE A 313 27.08 4.17 -0.85
CA ILE A 313 26.56 2.88 -0.37
C ILE A 313 26.41 1.94 -1.57
N SER A 314 26.94 0.73 -1.43
CA SER A 314 26.86 -0.30 -2.48
C SER A 314 26.28 -1.63 -1.98
N ASP A 315 26.19 -1.81 -0.66
CA ASP A 315 25.68 -3.04 -0.03
C ASP A 315 25.03 -2.70 1.31
N MET A 316 23.73 -2.37 1.27
CA MET A 316 22.91 -2.14 2.44
C MET A 316 22.33 -3.47 2.93
N TYR A 317 22.31 -3.67 4.25
CA TYR A 317 21.69 -4.86 4.84
C TYR A 317 20.17 -4.86 4.64
N ASP A 318 19.53 -6.01 4.81
CA ASP A 318 18.07 -6.14 4.66
C ASP A 318 17.31 -5.30 5.69
N ILE A 319 16.39 -4.45 5.20
CA ILE A 319 15.57 -3.54 6.00
C ILE A 319 14.09 -3.92 5.86
N ASN A 320 13.40 -4.09 6.99
CA ASN A 320 11.96 -4.32 7.03
C ASN A 320 11.22 -2.99 7.08
N VAL A 321 10.33 -2.71 6.14
CA VAL A 321 9.55 -1.47 6.10
C VAL A 321 8.09 -1.81 6.43
N ARG A 322 7.53 -1.24 7.49
CA ARG A 322 6.14 -1.51 7.89
C ARG A 322 5.28 -0.29 7.66
N LEU A 323 4.21 -0.47 6.89
CA LEU A 323 3.22 0.56 6.65
C LEU A 323 2.07 0.37 7.65
N ASP A 324 2.15 1.04 8.79
CA ASP A 324 1.21 0.94 9.92
C ASP A 324 0.32 2.20 9.98
N ASP A 325 -0.96 2.06 10.33
CA ASP A 325 -2.03 3.06 10.16
C ASP A 325 -1.90 4.32 11.05
N GLY A 326 -0.76 4.48 11.73
CA GLY A 326 -0.37 5.67 12.45
C GLY A 326 -1.22 5.96 13.69
N LEU A 327 -2.18 5.10 14.05
CA LEU A 327 -3.06 5.30 15.21
C LEU A 327 -2.31 5.33 16.54
N LYS A 328 -1.10 4.75 16.58
CA LYS A 328 -0.19 4.76 17.73
C LYS A 328 0.88 5.85 17.65
N SER A 329 0.94 6.63 16.56
CA SER A 329 1.98 7.64 16.39
C SER A 329 1.83 8.80 17.37
N THR A 330 2.93 9.14 18.06
CA THR A 330 3.06 10.30 18.93
C THR A 330 3.53 11.52 18.15
N SER A 331 2.77 11.95 17.14
CA SER A 331 3.07 13.11 16.29
C SER A 331 4.36 12.98 15.45
N ILE A 332 4.75 11.76 15.08
CA ILE A 332 5.85 11.47 14.14
C ILE A 332 5.31 10.83 12.85
N THR A 333 5.98 11.05 11.73
CA THR A 333 5.53 10.54 10.41
C THR A 333 6.20 9.23 10.01
N GLY A 334 7.28 8.85 10.69
CA GLY A 334 7.98 7.58 10.58
C GLY A 334 9.04 7.50 11.67
N TYR A 335 9.68 6.34 11.77
CA TYR A 335 10.94 6.22 12.49
C TYR A 335 11.76 5.02 11.97
N ALA A 336 13.07 5.21 11.89
CA ALA A 336 14.06 4.19 11.63
C ALA A 336 14.69 3.66 12.93
N ASN A 337 14.87 2.34 13.02
CA ASN A 337 15.64 1.70 14.10
C ASN A 337 16.20 0.34 13.66
N GLU A 338 17.42 0.00 14.10
CA GLU A 338 18.09 -1.26 13.78
C GLU A 338 18.00 -1.65 12.29
N ASN A 339 17.13 -2.61 11.96
CA ASN A 339 16.88 -3.12 10.63
C ASN A 339 15.42 -2.99 10.20
N TYR A 340 14.72 -1.98 10.71
CA TYR A 340 13.36 -1.70 10.30
C TYR A 340 13.03 -0.20 10.27
N ILE A 341 12.09 0.14 9.39
CA ILE A 341 11.47 1.46 9.27
C ILE A 341 9.98 1.29 9.44
N ASP A 342 9.40 1.96 10.45
CA ASP A 342 7.96 2.06 10.57
C ASP A 342 7.51 3.38 9.92
N ILE A 343 6.54 3.28 9.02
CA ILE A 343 6.02 4.37 8.21
C ILE A 343 4.57 4.65 8.61
N TYR A 344 4.32 5.85 9.15
CA TYR A 344 2.98 6.34 9.47
C TYR A 344 2.43 7.28 8.40
N SER A 345 3.32 7.95 7.67
CA SER A 345 3.01 8.66 6.43
C SER A 345 4.03 8.27 5.38
N VAL A 346 3.60 7.88 4.18
CA VAL A 346 4.50 7.37 3.14
C VAL A 346 5.57 8.35 2.68
N GLY A 347 5.36 9.65 2.92
CA GLY A 347 6.36 10.69 2.66
C GLY A 347 7.56 10.66 3.62
N SER A 348 7.51 9.91 4.72
CA SER A 348 8.65 9.80 5.64
C SER A 348 9.72 8.82 5.16
N PHE A 349 9.41 7.92 4.21
CA PHE A 349 10.33 6.84 3.83
C PHE A 349 11.72 7.34 3.46
N SER A 350 11.83 8.37 2.61
CA SER A 350 13.12 8.89 2.17
C SER A 350 13.94 9.44 3.34
N HIS A 351 13.31 10.21 4.22
CA HIS A 351 13.93 10.76 5.44
C HIS A 351 14.43 9.62 6.34
N GLU A 352 13.59 8.63 6.64
CA GLU A 352 13.95 7.52 7.53
C GLU A 352 15.01 6.59 6.91
N TYR A 353 15.00 6.41 5.59
CA TYR A 353 16.05 5.65 4.92
C TYR A 353 17.42 6.34 5.02
N ILE A 354 17.48 7.67 4.91
CA ILE A 354 18.74 8.39 5.06
C ILE A 354 19.27 8.30 6.50
N HIS A 355 18.39 8.25 7.50
CA HIS A 355 18.80 7.90 8.87
C HIS A 355 19.51 6.54 8.93
N HIS A 356 18.98 5.51 8.26
CA HIS A 356 19.65 4.21 8.14
C HIS A 356 21.01 4.32 7.46
N ALA A 357 21.09 5.04 6.33
CA ALA A 357 22.34 5.27 5.61
C ALA A 357 23.41 5.91 6.52
N LEU A 358 23.05 6.94 7.28
CA LEU A 358 23.95 7.62 8.21
C LEU A 358 24.38 6.72 9.36
N PHE A 359 23.47 5.93 9.91
CA PHE A 359 23.77 4.97 10.96
C PHE A 359 24.73 3.88 10.47
N TYR A 360 24.43 3.27 9.32
CA TYR A 360 25.25 2.24 8.68
C TYR A 360 26.69 2.71 8.44
N LEU A 361 26.86 3.96 7.99
CA LEU A 361 28.18 4.54 7.73
C LEU A 361 28.92 5.02 9.00
N GLY A 362 28.30 4.94 10.19
CA GLY A 362 28.87 5.52 11.41
C GLY A 362 28.97 7.05 11.35
N LYS A 363 28.11 7.71 10.56
CA LYS A 363 28.08 9.16 10.31
C LYS A 363 26.89 9.87 10.96
N SER A 364 26.12 9.19 11.81
CA SER A 364 25.08 9.84 12.61
C SER A 364 25.70 10.82 13.61
N GLY A 365 25.36 12.10 13.51
CA GLY A 365 26.00 13.18 14.27
C GLY A 365 25.04 14.30 14.66
N TYR A 366 25.56 15.52 14.81
CA TYR A 366 24.81 16.68 15.28
C TYR A 366 23.74 17.19 14.28
N ALA A 367 23.93 16.94 12.99
CA ALA A 367 23.01 17.32 11.91
C ALA A 367 22.17 16.14 11.43
N ARG A 368 22.00 15.10 12.27
CA ARG A 368 21.33 13.85 11.90
C ARG A 368 19.89 14.02 11.44
N GLU A 369 19.18 15.08 11.80
CA GLU A 369 17.81 15.35 11.31
C GLU A 369 17.81 16.21 10.04
N VAL A 370 18.82 17.08 9.89
CA VAL A 370 18.93 18.03 8.79
C VAL A 370 19.38 17.35 7.52
N ILE A 371 20.42 16.51 7.61
CA ILE A 371 20.98 15.81 6.45
C ILE A 371 19.92 14.93 5.77
N PRO A 372 19.13 14.11 6.50
CA PRO A 372 17.98 13.42 5.91
C PRO A 372 17.02 14.36 5.20
N GLU A 373 16.66 15.49 5.81
CA GLU A 373 15.73 16.45 5.19
C GLU A 373 16.30 17.07 3.90
N MET A 374 17.59 17.39 3.88
CA MET A 374 18.28 17.91 2.69
C MET A 374 18.17 16.96 1.49
N HIS A 375 18.27 15.65 1.73
CA HIS A 375 18.26 14.64 0.67
C HIS A 375 16.89 13.97 0.45
N ALA A 376 15.95 14.09 1.39
CA ALA A 376 14.61 13.52 1.27
C ALA A 376 13.74 14.20 0.19
N ASN A 377 14.06 15.43 -0.19
CA ASN A 377 13.29 16.24 -1.15
C ASN A 377 13.26 15.68 -2.58
N THR A 378 14.06 14.67 -2.90
CA THR A 378 13.99 14.01 -4.20
C THR A 378 12.78 13.08 -4.35
N SER A 379 12.14 12.75 -3.22
CA SER A 379 10.86 12.03 -3.14
C SER A 379 9.69 12.97 -3.36
N LYS A 380 8.82 12.59 -4.31
CA LYS A 380 7.53 13.25 -4.55
C LYS A 380 6.63 13.15 -3.31
N TYR A 381 6.64 12.00 -2.64
CA TYR A 381 5.77 11.79 -1.47
C TYR A 381 6.24 12.58 -0.25
N ALA A 382 7.55 12.73 -0.04
CA ALA A 382 8.10 13.56 1.04
C ALA A 382 7.70 15.03 0.90
N THR A 383 7.91 15.61 -0.29
CA THR A 383 7.54 17.00 -0.61
C THR A 383 6.03 17.23 -0.50
N THR A 384 5.23 16.28 -1.01
CA THR A 384 3.76 16.32 -0.89
C THR A 384 3.31 16.27 0.57
N MET A 385 3.93 15.41 1.39
CA MET A 385 3.63 15.29 2.83
C MET A 385 3.83 16.62 3.55
N TRP A 386 4.92 17.34 3.28
CA TRP A 386 5.17 18.64 3.89
C TRP A 386 4.12 19.68 3.56
N TYR A 387 3.66 19.74 2.32
CA TYR A 387 2.56 20.62 1.95
C TYR A 387 1.32 20.35 2.80
N TYR A 388 0.87 19.09 2.92
CA TYR A 388 -0.32 18.75 3.70
C TYR A 388 -0.14 19.00 5.19
N LEU A 389 1.04 18.71 5.75
CA LEU A 389 1.35 18.93 7.15
C LEU A 389 1.34 20.43 7.49
N PHE A 390 2.10 21.24 6.77
CA PHE A 390 2.32 22.65 7.11
C PHE A 390 1.20 23.58 6.66
N THR A 391 0.35 23.15 5.73
CA THR A 391 -0.89 23.88 5.41
C THR A 391 -2.05 23.53 6.35
N GLY A 392 -1.84 22.62 7.31
CA GLY A 392 -2.88 22.21 8.25
C GLY A 392 -3.99 21.36 7.61
N GLN A 393 -3.73 20.80 6.42
CA GLN A 393 -4.66 19.98 5.66
C GLN A 393 -4.59 18.49 6.02
N ALA A 394 -3.56 18.07 6.76
CA ALA A 394 -3.48 16.74 7.36
C ALA A 394 -4.65 16.52 8.32
N LYS A 395 -5.55 15.58 7.98
CA LYS A 395 -6.79 15.34 8.73
C LYS A 395 -6.57 14.51 9.99
N LYS A 396 -5.62 13.57 9.95
CA LYS A 396 -5.37 12.59 11.01
C LYS A 396 -4.16 12.93 11.88
N PHE A 397 -3.28 13.80 11.41
CA PHE A 397 -2.07 14.17 12.16
C PHE A 397 -2.41 14.82 13.52
N PRO A 398 -1.85 14.31 14.63
CA PRO A 398 -2.15 14.78 15.97
C PRO A 398 -1.32 16.02 16.32
N TYR A 399 -1.71 17.17 15.77
CA TYR A 399 -1.06 18.45 16.10
C TYR A 399 -1.09 18.72 17.61
N ASN A 400 0.03 19.18 18.17
CA ASN A 400 0.14 19.51 19.58
C ASN A 400 -0.71 20.74 19.93
N LYS A 401 -1.77 20.49 20.72
CA LYS A 401 -2.74 21.51 21.14
C LYS A 401 -2.20 22.46 22.20
N GLU A 402 -1.26 22.03 23.04
CA GLU A 402 -0.72 22.84 24.14
C GLU A 402 0.08 24.03 23.59
N ILE A 403 0.89 23.76 22.56
CA ILE A 403 1.69 24.79 21.89
C ILE A 403 1.01 25.39 20.66
N LYS A 404 -0.24 25.01 20.36
CA LYS A 404 -1.02 25.47 19.20
C LYS A 404 -0.25 25.29 17.89
N GLU A 405 0.33 24.10 17.70
CA GLU A 405 1.25 23.79 16.61
C GLU A 405 0.65 24.11 15.24
N LYS A 406 -0.59 23.67 14.99
CA LYS A 406 -1.30 23.95 13.74
C LYS A 406 -1.41 25.45 13.47
N GLU A 407 -1.77 26.24 14.47
CA GLU A 407 -1.87 27.70 14.35
C GLU A 407 -0.52 28.35 14.04
N THR A 408 0.59 27.82 14.57
CA THR A 408 1.93 28.31 14.23
C THR A 408 2.27 28.08 12.76
N TYR A 409 1.90 26.93 12.21
CA TYR A 409 2.10 26.63 10.79
C TYR A 409 1.24 27.52 9.90
N LEU A 410 -0.04 27.74 10.25
CA LEU A 410 -0.92 28.61 9.48
C LEU A 410 -0.46 30.07 9.50
N LYS A 411 0.08 30.57 10.61
CA LYS A 411 0.69 31.90 10.68
C LYS A 411 1.92 32.00 9.80
N THR A 412 2.76 30.96 9.79
CA THR A 412 3.93 30.84 8.92
C THR A 412 3.53 30.85 7.45
N LEU A 413 2.49 30.09 7.08
CA LEU A 413 1.97 30.02 5.72
C LEU A 413 1.51 31.40 5.19
N ASN A 414 0.97 32.26 6.06
CA ASN A 414 0.60 33.62 5.67
C ASN A 414 1.81 34.49 5.30
N LEU A 415 2.96 34.28 5.95
CA LEU A 415 4.20 34.95 5.58
C LEU A 415 4.78 34.35 4.29
N TYR A 416 4.86 33.02 4.22
CA TYR A 416 5.30 32.26 3.05
C TYR A 416 4.62 32.72 1.76
N LYS A 417 3.29 32.89 1.78
CA LYS A 417 2.50 33.35 0.63
C LYS A 417 2.84 34.76 0.11
N LYS A 418 3.55 35.59 0.89
CA LYS A 418 4.05 36.88 0.41
C LYS A 418 5.30 36.75 -0.46
N TYR A 419 6.02 35.64 -0.30
CA TYR A 419 7.29 35.36 -0.96
C TYR A 419 7.17 34.33 -2.08
N THR A 420 6.01 33.71 -2.26
CA THR A 420 5.73 32.86 -3.43
C THR A 420 5.08 33.65 -4.55
N ALA A 421 5.48 33.35 -5.79
CA ALA A 421 4.85 33.94 -6.99
C ALA A 421 3.44 33.38 -7.23
N GLU A 422 3.22 32.13 -6.85
CA GLU A 422 1.98 31.39 -7.08
C GLU A 422 1.34 30.95 -5.76
N THR A 423 0.08 30.51 -5.86
CA THR A 423 -0.60 29.89 -4.72
C THR A 423 0.05 28.53 -4.44
N PRO A 424 0.42 28.23 -3.18
CA PRO A 424 1.10 26.98 -2.87
C PRO A 424 0.19 25.77 -3.10
N THR A 425 0.72 24.74 -3.74
CA THR A 425 0.12 23.43 -4.01
C THR A 425 1.08 22.33 -3.55
N ALA A 426 0.63 21.07 -3.57
CA ALA A 426 1.50 19.93 -3.28
C ALA A 426 2.71 19.83 -4.24
N GLU A 427 2.59 20.35 -5.47
CA GLU A 427 3.62 20.23 -6.51
C GLU A 427 4.66 21.35 -6.45
N ASN A 428 4.33 22.51 -5.87
CA ASN A 428 5.20 23.70 -5.87
C ASN A 428 5.55 24.21 -4.46
N PHE A 429 5.26 23.43 -3.42
CA PHE A 429 5.58 23.81 -2.04
C PHE A 429 7.08 23.75 -1.77
N ASP A 430 7.67 24.87 -1.40
CA ASP A 430 9.08 24.99 -1.00
C ASP A 430 9.18 24.88 0.53
N PHE A 431 9.60 23.71 0.99
CA PHE A 431 9.81 23.42 2.41
C PHE A 431 10.84 24.38 3.04
N TRP A 432 11.91 24.71 2.34
CA TRP A 432 13.01 25.52 2.88
C TRP A 432 12.59 26.98 3.06
N LEU A 433 11.86 27.54 2.09
CA LEU A 433 11.27 28.87 2.23
C LEU A 433 10.23 28.90 3.37
N PHE A 434 9.47 27.82 3.57
CA PHE A 434 8.57 27.71 4.72
C PHE A 434 9.36 27.72 6.04
N ALA A 435 10.45 26.96 6.13
CA ALA A 435 11.34 26.93 7.30
C ALA A 435 11.95 28.31 7.61
N ASP A 436 12.35 29.06 6.58
CA ASP A 436 12.84 30.44 6.73
C ASP A 436 11.74 31.38 7.24
N CYS A 437 10.52 31.27 6.71
CA CYS A 437 9.38 32.04 7.21
C CYS A 437 9.02 31.68 8.66
N PHE A 438 9.12 30.40 9.03
CA PHE A 438 8.89 29.96 10.41
C PHE A 438 9.92 30.61 11.34
N SER A 439 11.19 30.53 10.95
CA SER A 439 12.32 31.10 11.68
C SER A 439 12.21 32.62 11.81
N ALA A 440 11.78 33.30 10.74
CA ALA A 440 11.51 34.73 10.75
C ALA A 440 10.54 35.10 11.88
N ILE A 441 9.44 34.37 12.03
CA ILE A 441 8.39 34.66 13.02
C ILE A 441 8.84 34.28 14.44
N TYR A 442 9.46 33.11 14.60
CA TYR A 442 9.58 32.46 15.92
C TYR A 442 10.98 32.45 16.53
N THR A 443 12.03 32.80 15.79
CA THR A 443 13.40 32.87 16.36
C THR A 443 13.63 34.18 17.11
N GLN A 444 14.16 34.12 18.33
CA GLN A 444 14.65 35.28 19.09
C GLN A 444 16.12 35.06 19.49
N LYS A 445 16.92 36.13 19.54
CA LYS A 445 18.33 36.01 19.95
C LYS A 445 18.41 35.54 21.41
N GLY A 446 19.27 34.56 21.68
CA GLY A 446 19.50 34.03 23.02
C GLY A 446 18.42 33.06 23.54
N THR A 447 17.44 32.67 22.73
CA THR A 447 16.41 31.68 23.11
C THR A 447 16.63 30.35 22.39
N ALA A 448 16.30 29.24 23.04
CA ALA A 448 16.27 27.94 22.39
C ALA A 448 15.22 27.90 21.26
N PHE A 449 15.50 27.08 20.23
CA PHE A 449 14.51 26.81 19.18
C PHE A 449 13.34 26.01 19.75
N ILE A 450 12.15 26.33 19.27
CA ILE A 450 10.89 25.71 19.68
C ILE A 450 10.45 24.62 18.70
N HIS A 451 11.06 24.56 17.51
CA HIS A 451 10.70 23.62 16.46
C HIS A 451 11.91 23.27 15.57
N ARG A 452 11.95 22.04 15.05
CA ARG A 452 13.09 21.52 14.25
C ARG A 452 13.38 22.35 12.99
N VAL A 453 12.33 22.88 12.36
CA VAL A 453 12.44 23.70 11.14
C VAL A 453 13.32 24.95 11.31
N GLN A 454 13.57 25.41 12.54
CA GLN A 454 14.53 26.48 12.79
C GLN A 454 15.97 26.01 12.60
N THR A 455 16.27 24.77 12.99
CA THR A 455 17.54 24.10 12.71
C THR A 455 17.68 23.85 11.20
N ASP A 456 16.61 23.38 10.55
CA ASP A 456 16.59 23.12 9.11
C ASP A 456 16.86 24.41 8.30
N SER A 457 16.22 25.53 8.66
CA SER A 457 16.46 26.85 8.06
C SER A 457 17.91 27.33 8.23
N LEU A 458 18.47 27.22 9.44
CA LEU A 458 19.86 27.62 9.68
C LEU A 458 20.84 26.78 8.86
N ALA A 459 20.67 25.47 8.85
CA ALA A 459 21.56 24.59 8.11
C ALA A 459 21.42 24.77 6.60
N TYR A 460 20.20 24.97 6.10
CA TYR A 460 19.96 25.29 4.69
C TYR A 460 20.60 26.63 4.28
N TYR A 461 20.54 27.64 5.15
CA TYR A 461 21.28 28.89 4.93
C TYR A 461 22.79 28.65 4.82
N ILE A 462 23.36 27.83 5.69
CA ILE A 462 24.78 27.46 5.65
C ILE A 462 25.10 26.76 4.32
N ALA A 463 24.31 25.75 3.94
CA ALA A 463 24.47 25.05 2.67
C ALA A 463 24.43 25.99 1.47
N LYS A 464 23.48 26.95 1.46
CA LYS A 464 23.28 27.88 0.34
C LYS A 464 24.37 28.94 0.21
N ILE A 465 24.86 29.47 1.33
CA ILE A 465 25.82 30.59 1.34
C ILE A 465 27.27 30.10 1.33
N TYR A 466 27.55 29.04 2.08
CA TYR A 466 28.91 28.55 2.33
C TYR A 466 29.19 27.19 1.67
N GLY A 467 28.14 26.42 1.34
CA GLY A 467 28.23 25.12 0.70
C GLY A 467 27.85 23.96 1.63
N GLU A 468 27.25 22.91 1.04
CA GLU A 468 26.75 21.73 1.77
C GLU A 468 27.82 21.01 2.60
N ASN A 469 29.08 21.05 2.15
CA ASN A 469 30.22 20.46 2.88
C ASN A 469 30.38 21.02 4.31
N TYR A 470 29.95 22.25 4.58
CA TYR A 470 29.99 22.79 5.94
C TYR A 470 28.90 22.21 6.85
N VAL A 471 27.74 21.84 6.31
CA VAL A 471 26.72 21.09 7.07
C VAL A 471 27.25 19.72 7.47
N TRP A 472 27.98 19.05 6.57
CA TRP A 472 28.67 17.80 6.85
C TRP A 472 29.75 17.91 7.93
N GLN A 473 30.54 18.98 7.90
CA GLN A 473 31.54 19.22 8.94
C GLN A 473 30.86 19.52 10.30
N LEU A 474 29.79 20.32 10.30
CA LEU A 474 29.01 20.61 11.52
C LEU A 474 28.38 19.36 12.13
N ASN A 475 28.00 18.39 11.30
CA ASN A 475 27.51 17.10 11.76
C ASN A 475 28.53 16.36 12.63
N LEU A 476 29.82 16.53 12.36
CA LEU A 476 30.92 15.88 13.09
C LEU A 476 31.41 16.74 14.26
N ASP A 477 31.50 18.05 14.07
CA ASP A 477 32.01 18.99 15.07
C ASP A 477 31.30 20.34 14.97
N THR A 478 30.68 20.77 16.07
CA THR A 478 29.99 22.06 16.16
C THR A 478 30.93 23.25 16.38
N GLN A 479 32.23 23.02 16.57
CA GLN A 479 33.24 24.04 16.83
C GLN A 479 34.03 24.46 15.58
N ILE A 480 33.65 23.99 14.39
CA ILE A 480 34.34 24.34 13.16
C ILE A 480 34.25 25.85 12.86
N VAL A 481 35.24 26.34 12.12
CA VAL A 481 35.26 27.68 11.56
C VAL A 481 34.78 27.62 10.11
N ILE A 482 33.76 28.40 9.76
CA ILE A 482 33.14 28.43 8.43
C ILE A 482 33.64 29.69 7.73
N ASP A 483 34.46 29.52 6.67
CA ASP A 483 35.09 30.63 5.93
C ASP A 483 35.75 31.69 6.83
N GLY A 484 36.48 31.24 7.86
CA GLY A 484 37.18 32.12 8.79
C GLY A 484 36.29 32.74 9.89
N LYS A 485 35.00 32.41 9.93
CA LYS A 485 34.05 32.91 10.95
C LYS A 485 33.68 31.81 11.95
N PRO A 486 33.55 32.13 13.24
CA PRO A 486 32.99 31.20 14.22
C PRO A 486 31.50 30.96 13.96
N TYR A 487 30.99 29.79 14.37
CA TYR A 487 29.59 29.42 14.18
C TYR A 487 28.59 30.47 14.73
N SER A 488 28.92 31.15 15.82
CA SER A 488 28.09 32.23 16.39
C SER A 488 27.84 33.38 15.42
N ASP A 489 28.85 33.75 14.62
CA ASP A 489 28.73 34.85 13.66
C ASP A 489 27.84 34.43 12.49
N ILE A 490 27.93 33.17 12.07
CA ILE A 490 27.06 32.58 11.04
C ILE A 490 25.60 32.54 11.52
N VAL A 491 25.36 32.17 12.78
CA VAL A 491 24.03 32.21 13.40
C VAL A 491 23.47 33.64 13.41
N ASP A 492 24.30 34.64 13.69
CA ASP A 492 23.90 36.05 13.67
C ASP A 492 23.57 36.55 12.25
N GLU A 493 24.32 36.12 11.24
CA GLU A 493 24.03 36.42 9.84
C GLU A 493 22.72 35.77 9.36
N TRP A 494 22.53 34.48 9.64
CA TRP A 494 21.27 33.79 9.38
C TRP A 494 20.10 34.48 10.09
N TYR A 495 20.27 34.87 11.37
CA TYR A 495 19.24 35.57 12.12
C TYR A 495 18.83 36.87 11.42
N ASN A 496 19.80 37.68 10.99
CA ASN A 496 19.53 38.92 10.26
C ASN A 496 18.83 38.65 8.92
N TYR A 497 19.25 37.60 8.21
CA TYR A 497 18.62 37.13 6.97
C TYR A 497 17.14 36.78 7.18
N VAL A 498 16.81 35.87 8.10
CA VAL A 498 15.41 35.46 8.31
C VAL A 498 14.57 36.61 8.87
N LYS A 499 15.14 37.51 9.68
CA LYS A 499 14.40 38.70 10.15
C LYS A 499 14.09 39.71 9.06
N SER A 500 14.89 39.76 7.99
CA SER A 500 14.56 40.58 6.82
C SER A 500 13.25 40.16 6.15
N LEU A 501 12.81 38.90 6.32
CA LEU A 501 11.56 38.40 5.75
C LEU A 501 10.30 38.94 6.45
N ASN A 502 10.42 39.47 7.67
CA ASN A 502 9.30 40.07 8.40
C ASN A 502 9.09 41.55 8.11
N ASN A 503 10.01 42.17 7.38
CA ASN A 503 9.89 43.56 6.92
C ASN A 503 9.18 43.59 5.57
#